data_AF-A0AAV1D1Z4-F1
#
_entry.id   AF-A0AAV1D1Z4-F1
#
_cell.length_a   1.000
_cell.length_b   1.000
_cell.length_c   1.000
_cell.angle_alpha   90.00
_cell.angle_beta   90.00
_cell.angle_gamma   90.00
#
_symmetry.space_group_name_H-M   'P 1'
#
loop_
_entity.id
_entity.type
_entity.pdbx_description
1 polymer ?
#
loop_
_entity_poly.entity_id
_entity_poly.type
_entity_poly.pdbx_seq_one_letter_code
_entity_poly.pdbx_strand_id
1 'polypeptide(L)'
;MEADRIGVMLMAAAGYDPAEAPKFQEKHGDARDDFLTSTHPSGKKRAKALREDQVMKKAKYLYDQARARTNPGVRFRIWPNVKN
;
A
#
# COMPACT_ATOMS: atom_id res chain seq x y z
N MET A 1 8.03 5.25 -8.58
CA MET A 1 6.57 5.37 -8.54
C MET A 1 5.91 4.02 -8.76
N GLU A 2 6.12 3.33 -9.89
CA GLU A 2 5.54 1.99 -10.06
C GLU A 2 6.04 0.98 -9.01
N ALA A 3 7.33 1.06 -8.67
CA ALA A 3 7.91 0.26 -7.58
C ALA A 3 7.20 0.48 -6.23
N ASP A 4 6.88 1.74 -5.88
CA ASP A 4 6.17 2.06 -4.63
C ASP A 4 4.77 1.44 -4.62
N ARG A 5 4.07 1.46 -5.76
CA ARG A 5 2.73 0.89 -5.89
C ARG A 5 2.74 -0.63 -5.72
N ILE A 6 3.63 -1.31 -6.43
CA ILE A 6 3.78 -2.77 -6.34
C ILE A 6 4.20 -3.16 -4.93
N GLY A 7 5.18 -2.45 -4.36
CA GLY A 7 5.65 -2.68 -2.99
C GLY A 7 4.52 -2.59 -1.97
N VAL A 8 3.69 -1.55 -2.02
CA VAL A 8 2.55 -1.39 -1.11
C VAL A 8 1.53 -2.53 -1.25
N MET A 9 1.25 -2.99 -2.47
CA MET A 9 0.35 -4.13 -2.69
C MET A 9 0.90 -5.43 -2.12
N LEU A 10 2.20 -5.70 -2.31
CA LEU A 10 2.86 -6.89 -1.77
C LEU A 10 2.88 -6.88 -0.24
N MET A 11 3.24 -5.74 0.36
CA MET A 11 3.26 -5.57 1.81
C MET A 11 1.87 -5.74 2.42
N ALA A 12 0.84 -5.18 1.77
CA ALA A 12 -0.54 -5.36 2.20
C ALA A 12 -1.00 -6.82 2.12
N ALA A 13 -0.67 -7.54 1.05
CA ALA A 13 -0.98 -8.96 0.91
C ALA A 13 -0.27 -9.83 1.98
N ALA A 14 0.89 -9.39 2.46
CA ALA A 14 1.59 -10.00 3.59
C ALA A 14 1.01 -9.61 4.97
N GLY A 15 0.02 -8.72 5.01
CA GLY A 15 -0.66 -8.29 6.24
C GLY A 15 -0.06 -7.05 6.92
N TYR A 16 0.82 -6.30 6.25
CA TYR A 16 1.28 -5.00 6.74
C TYR A 16 0.29 -3.89 6.37
N ASP A 17 0.12 -2.90 7.25
CA ASP A 17 -0.79 -1.78 7.01
C ASP A 17 -0.28 -0.88 5.85
N PRO A 18 -1.01 -0.78 4.73
CA PRO A 18 -0.59 0.03 3.59
C PRO A 18 -0.55 1.54 3.89
N ALA A 19 -1.25 2.02 4.93
CA ALA A 19 -1.24 3.43 5.32
C ALA A 19 0.10 3.91 5.91
N GLU A 20 0.98 2.98 6.30
CA GLU A 20 2.32 3.30 6.80
C GLU A 20 3.30 3.67 5.68
N ALA A 21 3.07 3.20 4.44
CA ALA A 21 4.00 3.44 3.34
C ALA A 21 4.17 4.93 2.97
N PRO A 22 3.10 5.76 2.83
CA PRO A 22 3.26 7.20 2.62
C PRO A 22 4.01 7.89 3.77
N LYS A 23 3.75 7.48 5.02
CA LYS A 23 4.41 8.06 6.21
C LYS A 23 5.90 7.75 6.21
N PHE A 24 6.28 6.53 5.83
CA PHE A 24 7.68 6.14 5.68
C PHE A 24 8.36 6.99 4.61
N GLN A 25 7.73 7.15 3.44
CA GLN A 25 8.28 7.95 2.34
C GLN A 25 8.44 9.43 2.70
N GLU A 26 7.54 10.00 3.51
CA GLU A 26 7.71 11.38 4.00
C GLU A 26 8.88 11.56 4.97
N LYS A 27 9.11 10.57 5.83
CA LYS A 27 10.13 10.66 6.89
C LYS A 27 11.52 10.25 6.42
N HIS A 28 11.60 9.29 5.49
CA HIS A 28 12.85 8.64 5.10
C HIS A 28 13.07 8.58 3.59
N GLY A 29 12.09 9.00 2.79
CA GLY A 29 12.17 8.86 1.34
C GLY A 29 13.06 9.90 0.65
N ASP A 30 13.43 10.95 1.37
CA ASP A 30 14.41 11.93 0.93
C ASP A 30 15.79 11.54 1.46
N ALA A 31 16.72 11.25 0.56
CA ALA A 31 18.13 11.14 0.91
C ALA A 31 18.69 12.54 1.19
N ARG A 32 19.61 12.65 2.15
CA ARG A 32 20.40 13.87 2.38
C ARG A 32 21.48 14.09 1.31
N ASP A 33 21.55 13.19 0.34
CA ASP A 33 22.56 13.14 -0.70
C ASP A 33 21.91 13.48 -2.06
N ASP A 34 22.41 14.55 -2.67
CA ASP A 34 21.88 15.16 -3.89
C ASP A 34 21.95 14.23 -5.11
N PHE A 35 22.82 13.21 -5.07
CA PHE A 35 22.93 12.23 -6.13
C PHE A 35 21.71 11.31 -6.20
N LEU A 36 21.18 10.86 -5.05
CA LEU A 36 20.02 9.96 -4.98
C LEU A 36 18.70 10.69 -5.26
N THR A 37 18.63 11.98 -4.98
CA THR A 37 17.47 12.83 -5.31
C THR A 37 17.43 13.26 -6.78
N SER A 38 18.55 13.11 -7.51
CA SER A 38 18.62 13.35 -8.96
C SER A 38 18.07 12.19 -9.79
N THR A 39 18.23 10.94 -9.32
CA THR A 39 17.77 9.73 -10.05
C THR A 39 16.36 9.28 -9.64
N HIS A 40 15.86 9.77 -8.52
CA HIS A 40 14.53 9.42 -8.00
C HIS A 40 13.74 10.64 -7.54
N PRO A 41 12.39 10.63 -7.71
CA PRO A 41 11.55 11.68 -7.18
C PRO A 41 11.60 11.69 -5.65
N SER A 42 11.52 12.88 -5.05
CA SER A 42 11.52 13.05 -3.59
C SER A 42 10.49 12.18 -2.88
N GLY A 43 10.82 11.76 -1.66
CA GLY A 43 9.95 11.02 -0.74
C GLY A 43 8.60 11.69 -0.56
N LYS A 44 8.55 13.02 -0.46
CA LYS A 44 7.29 13.78 -0.43
C LYS A 44 6.43 13.57 -1.69
N LYS A 45 7.03 13.60 -2.88
CA LYS A 45 6.30 13.34 -4.14
C LYS A 45 5.80 11.90 -4.20
N ARG A 46 6.63 10.94 -3.79
CA ARG A 46 6.23 9.52 -3.72
C ARG A 46 5.08 9.29 -2.73
N ALA A 47 5.15 9.90 -1.56
CA ALA A 47 4.10 9.81 -0.54
C ALA A 47 2.78 10.42 -1.00
N LYS A 48 2.81 11.60 -1.64
CA LYS A 48 1.62 12.23 -2.22
C LYS A 48 0.96 11.30 -3.25
N ALA A 49 1.76 10.77 -4.17
CA ALA A 49 1.27 9.85 -5.18
C ALA A 49 0.60 8.62 -4.58
N LEU A 50 1.21 7.98 -3.58
CA LEU A 50 0.61 6.81 -2.91
C LEU A 50 -0.73 7.12 -2.24
N ARG A 51 -0.96 8.36 -1.78
CA ARG A 51 -2.25 8.76 -1.17
C ARG A 51 -3.34 9.03 -2.21
N GLU A 52 -2.98 9.58 -3.36
CA GLU A 52 -3.92 9.96 -4.42
C GLU A 52 -4.28 8.78 -5.33
N ASP A 53 -3.46 7.73 -5.34
CA ASP A 53 -3.60 6.60 -6.25
C ASP A 53 -4.70 5.60 -5.83
N GLN A 54 -5.41 5.05 -6.81
CA GLN A 54 -6.34 3.93 -6.63
C GLN A 54 -5.66 2.69 -6.03
N VAL A 55 -4.32 2.61 -6.11
CA VAL A 55 -3.50 1.59 -5.46
C VAL A 55 -3.75 1.50 -3.96
N MET A 56 -3.98 2.61 -3.25
CA MET A 56 -4.22 2.56 -1.80
C MET A 56 -5.51 1.80 -1.46
N LYS A 57 -6.56 1.95 -2.28
CA LYS A 57 -7.81 1.19 -2.10
C LYS A 57 -7.61 -0.30 -2.33
N LYS A 58 -6.88 -0.66 -3.40
CA LYS A 58 -6.54 -2.05 -3.71
C LYS A 58 -5.68 -2.68 -2.60
N ALA A 59 -4.68 -1.95 -2.12
CA ALA A 59 -3.83 -2.39 -1.03
C ALA A 59 -4.62 -2.58 0.26
N LYS A 60 -5.52 -1.65 0.62
CA LYS A 60 -6.40 -1.82 1.78
C LYS A 60 -7.25 -3.10 1.67
N TYR A 61 -7.81 -3.36 0.50
CA TYR A 61 -8.56 -4.59 0.24
C TYR A 61 -7.72 -5.86 0.42
N LEU A 62 -6.47 -5.86 -0.04
CA LEU A 62 -5.53 -6.99 0.16
C LEU A 62 -5.19 -7.18 1.64
N TYR A 63 -4.93 -6.08 2.36
CA TYR A 63 -4.65 -6.10 3.79
C TYR A 63 -5.83 -6.66 4.61
N ASP A 64 -7.05 -6.21 4.31
CA ASP A 64 -8.26 -6.69 4.99
C ASP A 64 -8.45 -8.21 4.78
N GLN A 65 -8.18 -8.71 3.56
CA GLN A 65 -8.18 -10.14 3.27
C GLN A 65 -7.08 -10.90 4.03
N ALA A 66 -5.85 -10.37 4.06
CA ALA A 66 -4.73 -10.99 4.79
C ALA A 66 -5.04 -11.09 6.30
N ARG A 67 -5.66 -10.07 6.87
CA ARG A 67 -6.13 -10.07 8.27
C ARG A 67 -7.26 -11.06 8.54
N ALA A 68 -8.20 -11.19 7.60
CA ALA A 68 -9.28 -12.18 7.72
C ALA A 68 -8.76 -13.63 7.67
N ARG A 69 -7.69 -13.89 6.88
CA ARG A 69 -7.07 -15.23 6.81
C ARG A 69 -6.33 -15.61 8.09
N THR A 70 -5.71 -14.64 8.74
CA THR A 70 -4.93 -14.86 9.97
C THR A 70 -5.79 -14.85 11.23
N ASN A 71 -7.04 -14.37 11.17
CA ASN A 71 -7.97 -14.40 12.29
C ASN A 71 -9.06 -15.49 12.10
N PRO A 72 -8.98 -16.64 12.79
CA PRO A 72 -9.91 -17.75 12.59
C PRO A 72 -11.38 -17.43 12.96
N GLY A 73 -11.65 -16.30 13.62
CA GLY A 73 -12.99 -15.83 13.97
C GLY A 73 -13.71 -15.01 12.89
N VAL A 74 -13.04 -14.56 11.82
CA VAL A 74 -13.63 -13.69 10.79
C VAL A 74 -13.82 -14.48 9.50
N ARG A 75 -14.89 -15.28 9.43
CA ARG A 75 -15.24 -16.06 8.24
C ARG A 75 -15.87 -15.14 7.19
N PHE A 76 -15.11 -14.77 6.16
CA PHE A 76 -15.61 -13.95 5.04
C PHE A 76 -16.71 -14.71 4.29
N ARG A 77 -17.94 -14.19 4.32
CA ARG A 77 -19.04 -14.62 3.45
C ARG A 77 -18.79 -14.01 2.07
N ILE A 78 -18.35 -14.83 1.14
CA ILE A 78 -18.25 -14.48 -0.28
C ILE A 78 -19.60 -13.94 -0.80
N TRP A 79 -19.51 -12.93 -1.66
CA TRP A 79 -20.55 -12.02 -2.19
C TRP A 79 -21.90 -12.67 -2.57
N PRO A 80 -23.03 -11.91 -2.57
CA PRO A 80 -24.35 -12.49 -2.77
C PRO A 80 -24.57 -12.90 -4.23
N ASN A 81 -25.12 -14.10 -4.36
CA ASN A 81 -25.57 -14.73 -5.59
C ASN A 81 -26.52 -13.78 -6.35
N VAL A 82 -26.09 -13.31 -7.53
CA VAL A 82 -26.99 -12.62 -8.47
C VAL A 82 -27.90 -13.69 -9.05
N LYS A 83 -29.15 -13.74 -8.55
CA LYS A 83 -30.19 -14.55 -9.18
C LYS A 83 -30.70 -13.76 -10.40
N ASN A 84 -30.70 -14.44 -11.54
CA ASN A 84 -31.36 -14.01 -12.77
C ASN A 84 -32.83 -13.65 -12.54
#